data_AF-M3HRX8-F1
#
_entry.id   AF-M3HRX8-F1
#
_cell.length_a   1.000
_cell.length_b   1.000
_cell.length_c   1.000
_cell.angle_alpha   90.00
_cell.angle_beta   90.00
_cell.angle_gamma   90.00
#
_symmetry.space_group_name_H-M   'P 1'
#
loop_
_entity.id
_entity.type
_entity.pdbx_description
1 polymer ?
#
loop_
_entity_poly.entity_id
_entity_poly.type
_entity_poly.pdbx_seq_one_letter_code
_entity_poly.pdbx_strand_id
1 'polypeptide(L)' 'MNLPPLHENMELVWSAFAFYSGFSFIVFGINSLIAYKNRRVQGSKEFLLVVTGLALYSFGSFFEIVSRNEKWILF' A
#
# COMPACT_ATOMS: atom_id res chain seq x y z
N MET A 1 -1.44 40.60 -1.23
CA MET A 1 -0.19 39.80 -1.22
C MET A 1 -0.52 38.43 -1.80
N ASN A 2 0.00 38.11 -2.99
CA ASN A 2 -0.07 36.75 -3.54
C ASN A 2 1.03 35.91 -2.89
N LEU A 3 0.68 35.14 -1.86
CA LEU A 3 1.56 34.09 -1.37
C LEU A 3 1.65 33.01 -2.45
N PRO A 4 2.86 32.54 -2.84
CA PRO A 4 2.98 31.38 -3.71
C PRO A 4 2.28 30.18 -3.03
N PRO A 5 1.66 29.27 -3.79
CA PRO A 5 1.03 28.10 -3.19
C PRO A 5 2.09 27.37 -2.35
N LEU A 6 1.82 27.19 -1.06
CA LEU A 6 2.63 26.32 -0.21
C LEU A 6 2.63 24.96 -0.91
N HIS A 7 3.77 24.58 -1.49
CA HIS A 7 3.96 23.23 -1.96
C HIS A 7 3.92 22.36 -0.70
N GLU A 8 2.77 21.76 -0.40
CA GLU A 8 2.63 20.80 0.70
C GLU A 8 3.47 19.58 0.32
N ASN A 9 4.74 19.61 0.72
CA ASN A 9 5.62 18.45 0.60
C ASN A 9 5.05 17.34 1.48
N MET A 10 5.05 16.12 0.95
CA MET A 10 4.69 14.95 1.72
C MET A 10 5.76 14.70 2.78
N GLU A 11 5.50 15.15 4.00
CA GLU A 11 6.40 14.89 5.14
C GLU A 11 6.24 13.45 5.60
N LEU A 12 7.20 12.62 5.18
CA LEU A 12 7.27 11.20 5.50
C LEU A 12 8.19 10.99 6.71
N VAL A 13 7.67 10.41 7.79
CA VAL A 13 8.44 10.03 8.98
C VAL A 13 8.44 8.52 9.13
N TRP A 14 9.64 7.96 9.17
CA TRP A 14 9.79 6.51 9.25
C TRP A 14 9.42 5.99 10.66
N SER A 15 8.75 4.85 10.71
CA SER A 15 8.36 4.16 11.94
C SER A 15 8.61 2.66 11.80
N ALA A 16 9.04 1.99 12.87
CA ALA A 16 9.21 0.54 12.88
C ALA A 16 7.90 -0.20 12.55
N PHE A 17 6.75 0.41 12.84
CA PHE A 17 5.44 -0.12 12.46
C PHE A 17 5.20 -0.06 10.95
N ALA A 18 5.75 0.92 10.25
CA ALA A 18 5.67 1.01 8.79
C ALA A 18 6.40 -0.17 8.13
N PHE A 19 7.47 -0.67 8.74
CA PHE A 19 8.17 -1.84 8.21
C PHE A 19 7.25 -3.06 8.05
N TYR A 20 6.36 -3.30 9.02
CA TYR A 20 5.41 -4.41 8.94
C TYR A 20 4.45 -4.26 7.75
N SER A 21 3.88 -3.08 7.56
CA SER A 21 2.96 -2.80 6.45
C SER A 21 3.67 -2.88 5.09
N GLY A 22 4.89 -2.33 5.00
CA GLY A 22 5.70 -2.41 3.78
C GLY A 22 6.15 -3.84 3.45
N PHE A 23 6.56 -4.62 4.45
CA PHE A 23 6.90 -6.03 4.28
C PHE A 23 5.69 -6.86 3.84
N SER A 24 4.55 -6.66 4.50
CA SER A 24 3.28 -7.29 4.14
C SER A 24 2.88 -6.98 2.70
N PHE A 25 3.04 -5.73 2.25
CA PHE A 25 2.80 -5.34 0.86
C PHE A 25 3.66 -6.14 -0.13
N ILE A 26 4.96 -6.31 0.16
CA ILE A 26 5.86 -7.11 -0.69
C ILE A 26 5.41 -8.57 -0.74
N VAL A 27 5.09 -9.17 0.41
CA VAL A 27 4.64 -10.57 0.49
C VAL A 27 3.35 -10.78 -0.30
N PHE A 28 2.36 -9.90 -0.13
CA PHE A 28 1.10 -10.00 -0.87
C PHE A 28 1.29 -9.70 -2.37
N GLY A 29 2.20 -8.77 -2.73
CA GLY A 29 2.56 -8.51 -4.12
C GLY A 29 3.15 -9.74 -4.82
N ILE A 30 4.09 -10.43 -4.16
CA ILE A 30 4.66 -11.69 -4.68
C ILE A 30 3.56 -12.75 -4.83
N ASN A 31 2.70 -12.92 -3.83
CA ASN A 31 1.60 -13.89 -3.90
C ASN A 31 0.60 -13.53 -5.01
N SER A 32 0.33 -12.25 -5.24
CA SER A 32 -0.53 -11.80 -6.35
C SER A 32 0.09 -12.12 -7.71
N LEU A 33 1.40 -11.93 -7.87
CA LEU A 33 2.13 -12.34 -9.08
C LEU A 33 2.07 -13.86 -9.31
N ILE A 34 2.24 -14.65 -8.25
CA ILE A 34 2.15 -16.12 -8.32
C ILE A 34 0.72 -16.54 -8.68
N ALA A 35 -0.30 -15.97 -8.03
CA ALA A 35 -1.70 -16.23 -8.33
C ALA A 35 -2.04 -15.84 -9.77
N TYR A 36 -1.51 -14.72 -10.26
CA TYR A 36 -1.71 -14.29 -11.64
C TYR A 36 -1.11 -15.27 -12.64
N LYS A 37 0.11 -15.77 -12.38
CA LYS A 37 0.74 -16.82 -13.20
C LYS A 37 -0.07 -18.12 -13.19
N ASN A 38 -0.69 -18.45 -12.05
CA ASN A 38 -1.47 -19.68 -11.85
C ASN A 38 -2.98 -19.51 -12.07
N ARG A 39 -3.43 -18.43 -12.72
CA ARG A 39 -4.86 -18.10 -12.94
C ARG A 39 -5.75 -19.15 -13.62
N ARG A 40 -5.14 -20.22 -14.16
CA ARG A 40 -5.84 -21.38 -14.76
C ARG A 40 -6.27 -22.41 -13.73
N VAL A 41 -5.71 -22.37 -12.51
CA VAL A 41 -6.07 -23.23 -11.38
C VAL A 41 -7.39 -22.75 -10.77
N GLN A 42 -8.27 -23.68 -10.44
CA GLN A 42 -9.54 -23.39 -9.78
C GLN A 42 -9.30 -22.68 -8.43
N GLY A 43 -10.05 -21.62 -8.13
CA GLY A 43 -9.86 -20.79 -6.92
C GLY A 43 -8.76 -19.72 -7.03
N SER A 44 -7.95 -19.75 -8.09
CA SER A 44 -6.85 -18.78 -8.26
C SER A 44 -7.33 -17.36 -8.53
N LYS A 45 -8.56 -17.17 -9.05
CA LYS A 45 -9.10 -15.84 -9.38
C LYS A 45 -9.62 -15.15 -8.11
N GLU A 46 -10.33 -15.89 -7.27
CA GLU A 46 -10.83 -15.48 -5.98
C GLU A 46 -9.65 -15.16 -5.06
N PHE A 47 -8.65 -16.04 -5.02
CA PHE A 47 -7.42 -15.80 -4.27
C PHE A 47 -6.66 -14.56 -4.77
N LEU A 48 -6.58 -14.35 -6.09
CA LEU A 48 -5.95 -13.16 -6.69
C LEU A 48 -6.65 -11.87 -6.24
N LEU A 49 -7.99 -11.86 -6.22
CA LEU A 49 -8.75 -10.70 -5.76
C LEU A 49 -8.45 -10.39 -4.29
N VAL A 50 -8.49 -11.41 -3.42
CA VAL A 50 -8.22 -11.26 -1.98
C VAL A 50 -6.80 -10.76 -1.74
N VAL A 51 -5.80 -11.41 -2.33
CA VAL A 51 -4.39 -11.07 -2.08
C VAL A 51 -4.02 -9.71 -2.66
N THR A 52 -4.66 -9.29 -3.75
CA THR A 52 -4.50 -7.93 -4.29
C THR A 52 -5.11 -6.89 -3.36
N GLY A 53 -6.29 -7.17 -2.80
CA GLY A 53 -6.89 -6.32 -1.77
C GLY A 53 -6.00 -6.17 -0.54
N LEU A 54 -5.41 -7.27 -0.07
CA LEU A 54 -4.47 -7.26 1.07
C LEU A 54 -3.18 -6.50 0.75
N ALA A 55 -2.67 -6.58 -0.49
CA ALA A 55 -1.54 -5.78 -0.92
C ALA A 55 -1.88 -4.28 -0.89
N LEU A 56 -2.99 -3.88 -1.51
CA LEU A 56 -3.43 -2.47 -1.53
C LEU A 56 -3.68 -1.92 -0.13
N TYR A 57 -4.31 -2.71 0.75
CA TYR A 57 -4.50 -2.35 2.15
C TYR A 57 -3.17 -2.12 2.86
N SER A 58 -2.23 -3.08 2.74
CA SER A 58 -0.91 -2.98 3.36
C SER A 58 -0.12 -1.78 2.84
N PHE A 59 -0.27 -1.45 1.56
CA PHE A 59 0.30 -0.25 0.95
C PHE A 59 -0.31 1.02 1.53
N GLY A 60 -1.64 1.10 1.61
CA GLY A 60 -2.36 2.21 2.25
C GLY A 60 -1.90 2.43 3.69
N SER A 61 -1.88 1.37 4.50
CA SER A 61 -1.41 1.44 5.88
C SER A 61 0.05 1.82 6.00
N PHE A 62 0.91 1.43 5.05
CA PHE A 62 2.30 1.91 5.02
C PHE A 62 2.32 3.43 4.93
N PHE A 63 1.62 3.99 3.94
CA PHE A 63 1.56 5.43 3.70
C PHE A 63 0.90 6.20 4.84
N GLU A 64 -0.14 5.64 5.46
CA GLU A 64 -0.77 6.19 6.65
C GLU A 64 0.22 6.30 7.82
N ILE A 65 1.01 5.26 8.08
CA ILE A 65 1.97 5.26 9.19
C ILE A 65 3.13 6.22 8.93
N VAL A 66 3.58 6.33 7.68
CA VAL A 66 4.70 7.24 7.35
C VAL A 66 4.27 8.68 7.11
N SER A 67 3.01 8.96 6.76
CA SER A 67 2.56 10.32 6.48
C SER A 67 2.27 11.08 7.78
N ARG A 68 2.85 12.28 7.93
CA ARG A 68 2.43 13.24 8.96
C ARG A 68 1.25 14.13 8.55
N ASN A 69 0.85 14.08 7.28
CA ASN A 69 -0.20 14.93 6.75
C ASN A 69 -1.42 14.08 6.41
N GLU A 70 -2.52 14.38 7.10
CA GLU A 70 -3.82 13.70 7.02
C GLU A 70 -4.36 13.66 5.59
N LYS A 71 -4.07 14.68 4.77
CA LYS A 71 -4.51 14.77 3.37
C LYS A 71 -3.90 13.72 2.45
N TRP A 72 -2.79 13.11 2.87
CA TRP A 72 -2.09 12.07 2.12
C TRP A 72 -2.37 10.66 2.64
N ILE A 73 -3.18 10.55 3.69
CA ILE A 73 -3.71 9.27 4.14
C ILE A 73 -4.80 8.88 3.13
N LEU A 74 -4.60 7.75 2.45
CA LEU A 74 -5.50 7.28 1.39
C LEU A 74 -6.82 6.69 1.94
N PHE A 75 -7.01 6.69 3.27
CA PHE A 75 -8.17 6.13 4.00
C PHE A 75 -8.55 6.95 5.23
#